data_AF-A0A6N6KVG0-F1
#
_entry.id   AF-A0A6N6KVG0-F1
#
_cell.length_a   1.000
_cell.length_b   1.000
_cell.length_c   1.000
_cell.angle_alpha   90.00
_cell.angle_beta   90.00
_cell.angle_gamma   90.00
#
_symmetry.space_group_name_H-M   'P 1'
#
loop_
_entity.id
_entity.type
_entity.pdbx_description
1 polymer ?
#
loop_
_entity_poly.entity_id
_entity_poly.type
_entity_poly.pdbx_seq_one_letter_code
_entity_poly.pdbx_strand_id
1 'polypeptide(L)'
;MKIFENSKEFFINHKTLFTHLTIPLLTLATIIIILTQPFDLDSLLQNLASDFIIIVITVWYVDWAIKSSEERKWEDAEQYISKEFGSFSHGYITFIVEHLNLSDDVYPPSIASKSPKELQQEIIENVSNLETSKLIQILKSFDKKQWEQLANGITKKSDEALSLLSNYSSRLDSKEMTALLEFREALSMLLASYSIFSPILGRPQKAFNRAKDEAAIEYAAIQTIRTGLDISESITQAINVISTFRFEAQESRKDYLEEANKYWHEYW
;
A
#
# COMPACT_ATOMS: atom_id res chain seq x y z
N MET A 1 -7.11 -29.08 3.00
CA MET A 1 -6.14 -28.22 3.71
C MET A 1 -6.68 -26.81 3.98
N LYS A 2 -7.28 -26.12 2.98
CA LYS A 2 -7.92 -24.78 3.15
C LYS A 2 -9.02 -24.66 4.22
N ILE A 3 -9.80 -25.72 4.49
CA ILE A 3 -10.89 -25.68 5.51
C ILE A 3 -10.32 -25.56 6.94
N PHE A 4 -9.13 -26.09 7.19
CA PHE A 4 -8.47 -26.03 8.51
C PHE A 4 -7.72 -24.72 8.77
N GLU A 5 -7.34 -23.98 7.72
CA GLU A 5 -6.79 -22.62 7.86
C GLU A 5 -7.90 -21.63 8.21
N ASN A 6 -9.03 -21.69 7.49
CA ASN A 6 -10.19 -20.85 7.79
C ASN A 6 -10.76 -21.09 9.19
N SER A 7 -10.75 -22.33 9.68
CA SER A 7 -11.20 -22.62 11.05
C SER A 7 -10.24 -22.09 12.11
N LYS A 8 -8.93 -22.09 11.87
CA LYS A 8 -7.94 -21.51 12.80
C LYS A 8 -8.04 -20.00 12.87
N GLU A 9 -8.13 -19.30 11.74
CA GLU A 9 -8.30 -17.85 11.71
C GLU A 9 -9.61 -17.43 12.38
N PHE A 10 -10.70 -18.16 12.14
CA PHE A 10 -11.97 -17.96 12.83
C PHE A 10 -11.84 -18.12 14.35
N PHE A 11 -11.18 -19.18 14.82
CA PHE A 11 -10.95 -19.39 16.25
C PHE A 11 -10.03 -18.35 16.88
N ILE A 12 -9.06 -17.81 16.14
CA ILE A 12 -8.16 -16.76 16.63
C ILE A 12 -8.92 -15.43 16.76
N ASN A 13 -9.67 -15.05 15.72
CA ASN A 13 -10.41 -13.79 15.67
C ASN A 13 -11.60 -13.76 16.65
N HIS A 14 -12.16 -14.92 17.01
CA HIS A 14 -13.28 -15.03 17.93
C HIS A 14 -12.91 -15.76 19.24
N LYS A 15 -11.61 -15.89 19.55
CA LYS A 15 -11.11 -16.68 20.69
C LYS A 15 -11.83 -16.31 21.99
N THR A 16 -12.01 -15.02 22.24
CA THR A 16 -12.65 -14.49 23.45
C THR A 16 -14.14 -14.87 23.53
N LEU A 17 -14.91 -14.68 22.44
CA LEU A 17 -16.31 -15.10 22.33
C LEU A 17 -16.48 -16.62 22.45
N PHE A 18 -15.54 -17.39 21.91
CA PHE A 18 -15.62 -18.85 21.94
C PHE A 18 -15.32 -19.40 23.34
N THR A 19 -14.24 -18.93 23.97
CA THR A 19 -13.75 -19.43 25.26
C THR A 19 -14.52 -18.91 26.47
N HIS A 20 -15.01 -17.67 26.43
CA HIS A 20 -15.66 -17.03 27.60
C HIS A 20 -17.19 -17.06 27.53
N LEU A 21 -17.78 -17.34 26.37
CA LEU A 21 -19.23 -17.29 26.18
C LEU A 21 -19.77 -18.60 25.58
N THR A 22 -19.34 -18.94 24.37
CA THR A 22 -19.94 -20.06 23.59
C THR A 22 -19.74 -21.42 24.26
N ILE A 23 -18.50 -21.77 24.63
CA ILE A 23 -18.21 -23.06 25.29
C ILE A 23 -18.90 -23.17 26.66
N PRO A 24 -18.79 -22.19 27.58
CA PRO A 24 -19.45 -22.27 28.88
C PRO A 24 -20.97 -22.43 28.77
N LEU A 25 -21.64 -21.64 27.92
CA LEU A 25 -23.09 -21.69 27.74
C LEU A 25 -23.56 -23.00 27.11
N LEU A 26 -22.88 -23.50 26.08
CA LEU A 26 -23.21 -24.79 25.47
C LEU A 26 -22.94 -25.96 26.43
N THR A 27 -21.90 -25.85 27.26
CA THR A 27 -21.58 -26.86 28.29
C THR A 27 -22.67 -26.89 29.37
N LEU A 28 -23.12 -25.72 29.83
CA LEU A 28 -24.25 -25.57 30.76
C LEU A 28 -25.55 -26.13 30.17
N ALA A 29 -25.88 -25.78 28.92
CA ALA A 29 -27.05 -26.31 28.24
C ALA A 29 -26.99 -27.84 28.10
N THR A 30 -25.82 -28.39 27.76
CA THR A 30 -25.62 -29.84 27.63
C THR A 30 -25.75 -30.56 28.98
N ILE A 31 -25.16 -30.01 30.05
CA ILE A 31 -25.29 -30.56 31.41
C ILE A 31 -26.76 -30.57 31.84
N ILE A 32 -27.50 -29.49 31.57
CA ILE A 32 -28.93 -29.40 31.90
C ILE A 32 -29.72 -30.47 31.14
N ILE A 33 -29.49 -30.63 29.83
CA ILE A 33 -30.16 -31.65 29.01
C ILE A 33 -29.89 -33.06 29.56
N ILE A 34 -28.64 -33.37 29.92
CA ILE A 34 -28.26 -34.68 30.49
C ILE A 34 -28.93 -34.92 31.84
N LEU A 35 -28.96 -33.91 32.72
CA LEU A 35 -29.58 -34.01 34.04
C LEU A 35 -31.11 -34.13 33.98
N THR A 36 -31.74 -33.63 32.91
CA THR A 36 -33.20 -33.75 32.69
C THR A 36 -33.65 -35.07 32.05
N GLN A 37 -32.75 -35.91 31.53
CA GLN A 37 -33.15 -37.21 30.96
C GLN A 37 -33.60 -38.26 31.99
N PRO A 38 -32.92 -38.43 33.14
CA PRO A 38 -33.29 -39.46 34.13
C PRO A 38 -34.34 -38.99 35.15
N PHE A 39 -34.59 -37.69 35.26
CA PHE A 39 -35.57 -37.12 36.16
C PHE A 39 -36.60 -36.37 35.32
N ASP A 40 -37.89 -36.62 35.54
CA ASP A 40 -39.04 -35.94 34.91
C ASP A 40 -39.15 -34.49 35.44
N LEU A 41 -38.01 -33.79 35.47
CA LEU A 41 -37.89 -32.40 35.91
C LEU A 41 -38.52 -31.53 34.83
N ASP A 42 -39.51 -30.78 35.29
CA ASP A 42 -40.39 -29.92 34.52
C ASP A 42 -39.72 -29.14 33.37
N SER A 43 -40.58 -28.81 32.40
CA SER A 43 -40.42 -27.84 31.29
C SER A 43 -39.48 -26.65 31.56
N LEU A 44 -39.33 -26.21 32.81
CA LEU A 44 -38.43 -25.14 33.25
C LEU A 44 -36.95 -25.39 32.87
N LEU A 45 -36.40 -26.59 33.09
CA LEU A 45 -34.98 -26.86 32.78
C LEU A 45 -34.73 -26.97 31.28
N GLN A 46 -35.68 -27.52 30.53
CA GLN A 46 -35.62 -27.55 29.07
C GLN A 46 -35.72 -26.14 28.48
N ASN A 47 -36.59 -25.29 29.03
CA ASN A 47 -36.67 -23.87 28.65
C ASN A 47 -35.37 -23.13 28.95
N LEU A 48 -34.74 -23.38 30.11
CA LEU A 48 -33.46 -22.77 30.46
C LEU A 48 -32.32 -23.19 29.51
N ALA A 49 -32.27 -24.46 29.10
CA ALA A 49 -31.30 -24.93 28.11
C ALA A 49 -31.54 -24.28 26.73
N SER A 50 -32.82 -24.14 26.34
CA SER A 50 -33.22 -23.42 25.12
C SER A 50 -32.79 -21.95 25.17
N ASP A 51 -33.01 -21.26 26.29
CA ASP A 51 -32.60 -19.87 26.50
C ASP A 51 -31.09 -19.70 26.37
N PHE A 52 -30.28 -20.62 26.90
CA PHE A 52 -28.82 -20.58 26.72
C PHE A 52 -28.41 -20.73 25.26
N ILE A 53 -29.07 -21.61 24.49
CA ILE A 53 -28.81 -21.76 23.06
C ILE A 53 -29.22 -20.48 22.31
N ILE A 54 -30.37 -19.89 22.64
CA ILE A 54 -30.86 -18.64 22.05
C ILE A 54 -29.88 -17.49 22.33
N ILE A 55 -29.35 -17.38 23.56
CA ILE A 55 -28.34 -16.37 23.91
C ILE A 55 -27.09 -16.53 23.04
N VAL A 56 -26.58 -17.76 22.88
CA VAL A 56 -25.42 -18.03 22.03
C VAL A 56 -25.71 -17.60 20.58
N ILE A 57 -26.83 -18.04 20.00
CA ILE A 57 -27.22 -17.69 18.62
C ILE A 57 -27.34 -16.17 18.47
N THR A 58 -27.97 -15.50 19.43
CA THR A 58 -28.19 -14.05 19.40
C THR A 58 -26.87 -13.28 19.42
N VAL A 59 -25.93 -13.65 20.29
CA VAL A 59 -24.64 -12.95 20.35
C VAL A 59 -23.83 -13.18 19.08
N TRP A 60 -23.83 -14.40 18.54
CA TRP A 60 -23.18 -14.68 17.25
C TRP A 60 -23.81 -13.91 16.09
N TYR A 61 -25.15 -13.82 16.07
CA TYR A 61 -25.86 -13.03 15.07
C TYR A 61 -25.54 -11.54 15.18
N VAL A 62 -25.53 -10.98 16.39
CA VAL A 62 -25.20 -9.57 16.62
C VAL A 62 -23.76 -9.26 16.22
N ASP A 63 -22.80 -10.11 16.60
CA ASP A 63 -21.39 -9.97 16.19
C ASP A 63 -21.25 -10.01 14.66
N TRP A 64 -21.90 -10.98 14.01
CA TRP A 64 -21.91 -11.07 12.55
C TRP A 64 -22.59 -9.86 11.89
N ALA A 65 -23.73 -9.42 12.41
CA ALA A 65 -24.47 -8.29 11.86
C ALA A 65 -23.72 -6.96 12.02
N ILE A 66 -23.04 -6.76 13.15
CA ILE A 66 -22.16 -5.59 13.36
C ILE A 66 -21.01 -5.63 12.37
N LYS A 67 -20.29 -6.75 12.28
CA LYS A 67 -19.15 -6.89 11.34
C LYS A 67 -19.58 -6.68 9.89
N SER A 68 -20.65 -7.35 9.45
CA SER A 68 -21.14 -7.20 8.08
C SER A 68 -21.66 -5.78 7.81
N SER A 69 -22.26 -5.12 8.80
CA SER A 69 -22.66 -3.72 8.66
C SER A 69 -21.46 -2.78 8.63
N GLU A 70 -20.39 -3.05 9.38
CA GLU A 70 -19.17 -2.24 9.34
C GLU A 70 -18.46 -2.43 8.01
N GLU A 71 -18.21 -3.67 7.57
CA GLU A 71 -17.62 -3.99 6.27
C GLU A 71 -18.34 -3.26 5.12
N ARG A 72 -19.68 -3.35 5.06
CA ARG A 72 -20.45 -2.66 4.00
C ARG A 72 -20.40 -1.13 4.08
N LYS A 73 -20.29 -0.56 5.28
CA LYS A 73 -20.18 0.89 5.45
C LYS A 73 -18.82 1.41 4.99
N TRP A 74 -17.79 0.58 5.13
CA TRP A 74 -16.42 0.96 4.85
C TRP A 74 -15.93 0.49 3.49
N GLU A 75 -16.61 -0.42 2.80
CA GLU A 75 -16.22 -0.92 1.48
C GLU A 75 -15.91 0.20 0.48
N ASP A 76 -16.78 1.21 0.37
CA ASP A 76 -16.54 2.36 -0.50
C ASP A 76 -15.32 3.17 -0.04
N ALA A 77 -15.19 3.41 1.27
CA ALA A 77 -14.08 4.17 1.84
C ALA A 77 -12.74 3.45 1.67
N GLU A 78 -12.70 2.12 1.84
CA GLU A 78 -11.53 1.29 1.58
C GLU A 78 -11.13 1.36 0.10
N GLN A 79 -12.08 1.34 -0.82
CA GLN A 79 -11.79 1.57 -2.24
C GLN A 79 -11.19 2.97 -2.49
N TYR A 80 -11.69 4.01 -1.83
CA TYR A 80 -11.12 5.36 -1.93
C TYR A 80 -9.71 5.42 -1.37
N ILE A 81 -9.47 4.83 -0.19
CA ILE A 81 -8.15 4.74 0.43
C ILE A 81 -7.17 4.03 -0.50
N SER A 82 -7.54 2.87 -1.04
CA SER A 82 -6.72 2.12 -1.99
C SER A 82 -6.44 2.90 -3.28
N LYS A 83 -7.42 3.66 -3.78
CA LYS A 83 -7.23 4.56 -4.92
C LYS A 83 -6.25 5.69 -4.60
N GLU A 84 -6.33 6.27 -3.41
CA GLU A 84 -5.46 7.36 -2.99
C GLU A 84 -4.01 6.88 -2.86
N PHE A 85 -3.77 5.74 -2.20
CA PHE A 85 -2.43 5.15 -2.11
C PHE A 85 -1.88 4.67 -3.46
N GLY A 86 -2.71 4.05 -4.28
CA GLY A 86 -2.32 3.64 -5.63
C GLY A 86 -1.97 4.83 -6.53
N SER A 87 -2.77 5.89 -6.49
CA SER A 87 -2.51 7.13 -7.23
C SER A 87 -1.26 7.85 -6.73
N PHE A 88 -1.04 7.87 -5.41
CA PHE A 88 0.17 8.41 -4.80
C PHE A 88 1.44 7.72 -5.34
N SER A 89 1.46 6.38 -5.32
CA SER A 89 2.60 5.60 -5.81
C SER A 89 2.80 5.72 -7.32
N HIS A 90 1.73 5.77 -8.11
CA HIS A 90 1.81 6.09 -9.54
C HIS A 90 2.37 7.49 -9.79
N GLY A 91 1.95 8.46 -8.99
CA GLY A 91 2.46 9.83 -9.04
C GLY A 91 3.95 9.90 -8.70
N TYR A 92 4.44 9.05 -7.80
CA TYR A 92 5.87 8.91 -7.54
C TYR A 92 6.63 8.32 -8.74
N ILE A 93 6.14 7.22 -9.31
CA ILE A 93 6.76 6.60 -10.50
C ILE A 93 6.83 7.62 -11.64
N THR A 94 5.71 8.29 -11.94
CA THR A 94 5.63 9.34 -12.96
C THR A 94 6.63 10.45 -12.69
N PHE A 95 6.71 10.93 -11.45
CA PHE A 95 7.70 11.93 -11.04
C PHE A 95 9.12 11.48 -11.36
N ILE A 96 9.52 10.25 -10.99
CA ILE A 96 10.87 9.74 -11.27
C ILE A 96 11.12 9.60 -12.77
N VAL A 97 10.17 9.05 -13.52
CA VAL A 97 10.27 8.86 -14.98
C VAL A 97 10.50 10.19 -15.68
N GLU A 98 9.69 11.20 -15.36
CA GLU A 98 9.82 12.55 -15.91
C GLU A 98 11.14 13.20 -15.48
N HIS A 99 11.52 13.11 -14.20
CA HIS A 99 12.75 13.73 -13.71
C HIS A 99 14.01 13.15 -14.33
N LEU A 100 14.01 11.84 -14.59
CA LEU A 100 15.12 11.13 -15.21
C LEU A 100 15.07 11.14 -16.74
N ASN A 101 14.06 11.79 -17.35
CA ASN A 101 13.81 11.76 -18.80
C ASN A 101 13.72 10.34 -19.38
N LEU A 102 13.04 9.43 -18.67
CA LEU A 102 12.84 8.03 -19.06
C LEU A 102 11.52 7.80 -19.80
N SER A 103 10.85 8.88 -20.22
CA SER A 103 9.53 8.81 -20.84
C SER A 103 9.47 7.87 -22.05
N ASP A 104 10.48 7.90 -22.90
CA ASP A 104 10.53 7.06 -24.12
C ASP A 104 10.73 5.57 -23.81
N ASP A 105 11.33 5.25 -22.66
CA ASP A 105 11.57 3.87 -22.22
C ASP A 105 10.38 3.27 -21.48
N VAL A 106 9.62 4.12 -20.80
CA VAL A 106 8.56 3.71 -19.88
C VAL A 106 7.18 3.82 -20.51
N TYR A 107 6.92 4.90 -21.24
CA TYR A 107 5.61 5.14 -21.84
C TYR A 107 5.53 4.48 -23.22
N PRO A 108 4.58 3.54 -23.41
CA PRO A 108 4.47 2.86 -24.69
C PRO A 108 3.98 3.83 -25.76
N PRO A 109 4.54 3.77 -27.00
CA PRO A 109 4.09 4.60 -28.11
C PRO A 109 2.64 4.33 -28.52
N SER A 110 2.05 3.24 -28.03
CA SER A 110 0.66 2.83 -28.21
C SER A 110 -0.30 3.32 -27.10
N ILE A 111 0.11 4.32 -26.31
CA ILE A 111 -0.70 4.93 -25.23
C ILE A 111 -2.14 5.22 -25.65
N ALA A 112 -2.35 5.75 -26.85
CA ALA A 112 -3.68 6.18 -27.32
C ALA A 112 -4.65 5.01 -27.64
N SER A 113 -4.13 3.78 -27.76
CA SER A 113 -4.91 2.60 -28.17
C SER A 113 -5.13 1.59 -27.04
N LYS A 114 -4.59 1.84 -25.84
CA LYS A 114 -4.63 0.89 -24.72
C LYS A 114 -5.65 1.33 -23.68
N SER A 115 -6.30 0.36 -23.04
CA SER A 115 -7.11 0.66 -21.85
C SER A 115 -6.21 1.15 -20.71
N PRO A 116 -6.72 1.96 -19.77
CA PRO A 116 -5.93 2.45 -18.63
C PRO A 116 -5.29 1.33 -17.79
N LYS A 117 -5.97 0.18 -17.67
CA LYS A 117 -5.45 -1.00 -16.96
C LYS A 117 -4.26 -1.63 -17.68
N GLU A 118 -4.39 -1.85 -18.99
CA GLU A 118 -3.28 -2.38 -19.81
C GLU A 118 -2.09 -1.42 -19.81
N LEU A 119 -2.36 -0.12 -19.91
CA LEU A 119 -1.33 0.91 -19.86
C LEU A 119 -0.61 0.93 -18.50
N GLN A 120 -1.35 0.85 -17.40
CA GLN A 120 -0.77 0.75 -16.06
C GLN A 120 0.14 -0.48 -15.94
N GLN A 121 -0.34 -1.65 -16.37
CA GLN A 121 0.42 -2.89 -16.25
C GLN A 121 1.73 -2.82 -17.03
N GLU A 122 1.68 -2.29 -18.25
CA GLU A 122 2.87 -2.11 -19.08
C GLU A 122 3.83 -1.05 -18.53
N ILE A 123 3.34 0.07 -17.99
CA ILE A 123 4.19 1.05 -17.29
C ILE A 123 4.89 0.39 -16.11
N ILE A 124 4.18 -0.38 -15.28
CA ILE A 124 4.76 -1.08 -14.14
C ILE A 124 5.81 -2.10 -14.60
N GLU A 125 5.55 -2.83 -15.69
CA GLU A 125 6.49 -3.78 -16.28
C GLU A 125 7.75 -3.07 -16.81
N ASN A 126 7.58 -2.01 -17.60
CA ASN A 126 8.69 -1.25 -18.16
C ASN A 126 9.55 -0.62 -17.07
N VAL A 127 8.92 -0.06 -16.03
CA VAL A 127 9.61 0.53 -14.88
C VAL A 127 10.35 -0.52 -14.06
N SER A 128 9.76 -1.72 -13.88
CA SER A 128 10.42 -2.85 -13.19
C SER A 128 11.65 -3.36 -13.96
N ASN A 129 11.63 -3.22 -15.29
CA ASN A 129 12.71 -3.67 -16.17
C ASN A 129 13.78 -2.60 -16.42
N LEU A 130 13.69 -1.43 -15.78
CA LEU A 130 14.71 -0.39 -15.91
C LEU A 130 16.06 -0.87 -15.37
N GLU A 131 17.07 -0.87 -16.23
CA GLU A 131 18.41 -1.26 -15.81
C GLU A 131 18.99 -0.24 -14.82
N THR A 132 19.41 -0.70 -13.64
CA THR A 132 20.08 0.14 -12.63
C THR A 132 21.30 0.87 -13.20
N SER A 133 22.02 0.22 -14.13
CA SER A 133 23.16 0.80 -14.86
C SER A 133 22.80 2.10 -15.59
N LYS A 134 21.63 2.15 -16.23
CA LYS A 134 21.10 3.30 -16.96
C LYS A 134 20.71 4.44 -16.01
N LEU A 135 20.02 4.11 -14.91
CA LEU A 135 19.69 5.09 -13.87
C LEU A 135 20.95 5.78 -13.34
N ILE A 136 22.00 5.02 -13.06
CA ILE A 136 23.28 5.55 -12.59
C ILE A 136 23.93 6.47 -13.64
N GLN A 137 23.85 6.12 -14.93
CA GLN A 137 24.40 6.98 -15.99
C GLN A 137 23.70 8.33 -16.08
N ILE A 138 22.37 8.34 -15.94
CA ILE A 138 21.56 9.56 -15.92
C ILE A 138 21.89 10.40 -14.68
N LEU A 139 21.92 9.80 -13.50
CA LEU A 139 22.23 10.51 -12.26
C LEU A 139 23.64 11.13 -12.25
N LYS A 140 24.60 10.50 -12.95
CA LYS A 140 25.95 11.07 -13.10
C LYS A 140 25.99 12.33 -13.95
N SER A 141 25.05 12.51 -14.88
CA SER A 141 24.99 13.70 -15.74
C SER A 141 24.23 14.85 -15.09
N PHE A 142 23.57 14.62 -13.95
CA PHE A 142 22.81 15.64 -13.24
C PHE A 142 23.71 16.77 -12.76
N ASP A 143 23.30 17.99 -13.06
CA ASP A 143 23.84 19.18 -12.42
C ASP A 143 23.29 19.36 -11.00
N LYS A 144 23.84 20.34 -10.27
CA LYS A 144 23.43 20.63 -8.90
C LYS A 144 21.93 20.95 -8.79
N LYS A 145 21.38 21.68 -9.77
CA LYS A 145 19.96 22.10 -9.76
C LYS A 145 19.04 20.89 -9.95
N GLN A 146 19.38 19.97 -10.85
CA GLN A 146 18.62 18.74 -11.07
C GLN A 146 18.64 17.85 -9.83
N TRP A 147 19.78 17.73 -9.17
CA TRP A 147 19.89 17.03 -7.88
C TRP A 147 19.02 17.67 -6.79
N GLU A 148 19.03 19.00 -6.67
CA GLU A 148 18.16 19.73 -5.72
C GLU A 148 16.67 19.55 -6.05
N GLN A 149 16.30 19.57 -7.34
CA GLN A 149 14.92 19.34 -7.78
C GLN A 149 14.44 17.92 -7.44
N LEU A 150 15.29 16.91 -7.69
CA LEU A 150 15.01 15.52 -7.34
C LEU A 150 14.79 15.36 -5.84
N ALA A 151 15.71 15.88 -5.03
CA ALA A 151 15.63 15.81 -3.57
C ALA A 151 14.37 16.51 -3.01
N ASN A 152 14.02 17.68 -3.55
CA ASN A 152 12.81 18.40 -3.17
C ASN A 152 11.54 17.62 -3.54
N GLY A 153 11.51 16.97 -4.71
CA GLY A 153 10.38 16.13 -5.11
C GLY A 153 10.23 14.88 -4.24
N ILE A 154 11.33 14.21 -3.91
CA ILE A 154 11.34 13.07 -2.98
C ILE A 154 10.88 13.52 -1.58
N THR A 155 11.31 14.69 -1.11
CA THR A 155 10.87 15.26 0.18
C THR A 155 9.36 15.45 0.21
N LYS A 156 8.79 16.10 -0.82
CA LYS A 156 7.34 16.28 -0.93
C LYS A 156 6.59 14.94 -0.94
N LYS A 157 7.12 13.94 -1.64
CA LYS A 157 6.52 12.60 -1.70
C LYS A 157 6.62 11.86 -0.37
N SER A 158 7.70 12.06 0.38
CA SER A 158 7.84 11.54 1.75
C SER A 158 6.84 12.18 2.71
N ASP A 159 6.64 13.50 2.63
CA ASP A 159 5.66 14.23 3.44
C ASP A 159 4.22 13.80 3.10
N GLU A 160 3.93 13.60 1.81
CA GLU A 160 2.64 13.10 1.32
C GLU A 160 2.37 11.67 1.85
N ALA A 161 3.36 10.77 1.80
CA ALA A 161 3.26 9.43 2.39
C ALA A 161 2.97 9.49 3.90
N LEU A 162 3.64 10.38 4.63
CA LEU A 162 3.42 10.57 6.06
C LEU A 162 2.00 11.07 6.36
N SER A 163 1.50 12.01 5.55
CA SER A 163 0.14 12.52 5.68
C SER A 163 -0.89 11.42 5.45
N LEU A 164 -0.72 10.62 4.38
CA LEU A 164 -1.62 9.49 4.09
C LEU A 164 -1.60 8.44 5.20
N LEU A 165 -0.41 8.08 5.71
CA LEU A 165 -0.28 7.19 6.87
C LEU A 165 -0.97 7.77 8.12
N SER A 166 -0.80 9.05 8.40
CA SER A 166 -1.45 9.69 9.54
C SER A 166 -2.98 9.65 9.42
N ASN A 167 -3.52 9.85 8.22
CA ASN A 167 -4.96 9.90 7.98
C ASN A 167 -5.61 8.52 8.00
N TYR A 168 -4.91 7.49 7.51
CA TYR A 168 -5.51 6.19 7.24
C TYR A 168 -4.91 5.02 8.02
N SER A 169 -3.87 5.22 8.84
CA SER A 169 -3.16 4.15 9.59
C SER A 169 -4.07 3.18 10.34
N SER A 170 -5.14 3.66 10.97
CA SER A 170 -6.08 2.83 11.74
C SER A 170 -6.92 1.87 10.90
N ARG A 171 -6.91 2.04 9.57
CA ARG A 171 -7.72 1.30 8.60
C ARG A 171 -6.89 0.40 7.69
N LEU A 172 -5.58 0.53 7.73
CA LEU A 172 -4.68 -0.30 6.95
C LEU A 172 -4.52 -1.67 7.59
N ASP A 173 -4.54 -2.71 6.77
CA ASP A 173 -4.14 -4.02 7.23
C ASP A 173 -2.61 -4.10 7.46
N SER A 174 -2.15 -5.21 8.04
CA SER A 174 -0.72 -5.37 8.34
C SER A 174 0.16 -5.33 7.09
N LYS A 175 -0.32 -5.78 5.93
CA LYS A 175 0.46 -5.84 4.69
C LYS A 175 0.53 -4.46 4.04
N GLU A 176 -0.59 -3.77 3.95
CA GLU A 176 -0.72 -2.40 3.48
C GLU A 176 0.16 -1.45 4.28
N MET A 177 0.09 -1.55 5.61
CA MET A 177 0.96 -0.77 6.51
C MET A 177 2.44 -1.06 6.25
N THR A 178 2.80 -2.34 6.12
CA THR A 178 4.20 -2.74 5.86
C THR A 178 4.71 -2.17 4.55
N ALA A 179 3.97 -2.35 3.45
CA ALA A 179 4.36 -1.85 2.14
C ALA A 179 4.57 -0.32 2.12
N LEU A 180 3.73 0.44 2.83
CA LEU A 180 3.89 1.89 2.94
C LEU A 180 5.08 2.31 3.81
N LEU A 181 5.33 1.59 4.90
CA LEU A 181 6.48 1.86 5.76
C LEU A 181 7.80 1.55 5.04
N GLU A 182 7.86 0.43 4.31
CA GLU A 182 9.00 0.06 3.46
C GLU A 182 9.22 1.10 2.36
N PHE A 183 8.15 1.56 1.69
CA PHE A 183 8.27 2.63 0.71
C PHE A 183 8.77 3.94 1.32
N ARG A 184 8.25 4.34 2.48
CA ARG A 184 8.71 5.53 3.20
C ARG A 184 10.16 5.39 3.65
N GLU A 185 10.58 4.22 4.08
CA GLU A 185 11.97 3.92 4.44
C GLU A 185 12.88 4.11 3.22
N ALA A 186 12.50 3.59 2.06
CA ALA A 186 13.24 3.79 0.82
C ALA A 186 13.38 5.29 0.46
N LEU A 187 12.30 6.08 0.55
CA LEU A 187 12.36 7.53 0.33
C LEU A 187 13.29 8.22 1.35
N SER A 188 13.24 7.79 2.61
CA SER A 188 14.08 8.34 3.69
C SER A 188 15.56 8.04 3.45
N MET A 189 15.89 6.83 3.01
CA MET A 189 17.25 6.45 2.63
C MET A 189 17.76 7.28 1.44
N LEU A 190 16.93 7.50 0.41
CA LEU A 190 17.28 8.38 -0.71
C LEU A 190 17.62 9.80 -0.26
N LEU A 191 16.79 10.38 0.62
CA LEU A 191 17.01 11.73 1.15
C LEU A 191 18.23 11.81 2.08
N ALA A 192 18.44 10.79 2.90
CA ALA A 192 19.62 10.70 3.77
C ALA A 192 20.90 10.66 2.93
N SER A 193 20.93 9.81 1.90
CA SER A 193 22.04 9.72 0.95
C SER A 193 22.28 11.06 0.23
N TYR A 194 21.22 11.69 -0.28
CA TYR A 194 21.35 13.02 -0.86
C TYR A 194 21.93 14.03 0.13
N SER A 195 21.45 14.05 1.38
CA SER A 195 21.89 15.01 2.40
C SER A 195 23.37 14.85 2.76
N ILE A 196 23.85 13.60 2.86
CA ILE A 196 25.26 13.29 3.14
C ILE A 196 26.15 13.76 1.98
N PHE A 197 25.72 13.57 0.72
CA PHE A 197 26.54 13.83 -0.47
C PHE A 197 26.21 15.14 -1.19
N SER A 198 25.24 15.92 -0.73
CA SER A 198 24.85 17.20 -1.34
C SER A 198 26.03 18.15 -1.61
N PRO A 199 27.09 18.23 -0.77
CA PRO A 199 28.25 19.06 -1.06
C PRO A 199 29.02 18.69 -2.32
N ILE A 200 28.94 17.44 -2.79
CA ILE A 200 29.71 16.91 -3.91
C ILE A 200 28.85 16.62 -5.15
N LEU A 201 27.54 16.41 -4.99
CA LEU A 201 26.61 16.14 -6.09
C LEU A 201 26.49 17.32 -7.07
N GLY A 202 26.52 17.01 -8.37
CA GLY A 202 26.31 18.00 -9.44
C GLY A 202 27.44 19.03 -9.63
N ARG A 203 28.60 18.83 -8.99
CA ARG A 203 29.78 19.68 -9.22
C ARG A 203 30.64 19.14 -10.36
N PRO A 204 31.11 20.00 -11.29
CA PRO A 204 31.98 19.56 -12.37
C PRO A 204 33.31 19.04 -11.80
N GLN A 205 33.83 17.97 -12.40
CA GLN A 205 35.06 17.27 -11.98
C GLN A 205 36.26 18.20 -11.77
N LYS A 206 36.33 19.29 -12.56
CA LYS A 206 37.39 20.30 -12.51
C LYS A 206 37.34 21.23 -11.28
N ALA A 207 36.24 21.22 -10.53
CA ALA A 207 36.05 22.01 -9.32
C ALA A 207 36.58 21.32 -8.04
N PHE A 208 36.93 20.04 -8.14
CA PHE A 208 37.71 19.36 -7.12
C PHE A 208 39.19 19.76 -7.33
N ASN A 209 39.86 20.20 -6.26
CA ASN A 209 41.22 20.77 -6.33
C ASN A 209 42.31 19.70 -6.23
N ARG A 210 42.91 19.34 -7.39
CA ARG A 210 44.20 18.65 -7.65
C ARG A 210 44.90 17.92 -6.49
N ALA A 211 44.19 17.13 -5.69
CA ALA A 211 44.83 16.21 -4.75
C ALA A 211 45.02 14.86 -5.46
N LYS A 212 46.18 14.22 -5.30
CA LYS A 212 46.53 12.92 -5.90
C LYS A 212 45.52 11.78 -5.63
N ASP A 213 44.56 12.00 -4.74
CA ASP A 213 43.49 11.09 -4.32
C ASP A 213 42.12 11.38 -4.98
N GLU A 214 42.03 12.34 -5.90
CA GLU A 214 40.76 12.82 -6.49
C GLU A 214 39.96 11.76 -7.22
N ALA A 215 40.62 10.88 -7.99
CA ALA A 215 39.95 9.77 -8.65
C ALA A 215 39.39 8.75 -7.65
N ALA A 216 40.02 8.59 -6.48
CA ALA A 216 39.57 7.69 -5.44
C ALA A 216 38.39 8.28 -4.64
N ILE A 217 38.39 9.60 -4.38
CA ILE A 217 37.28 10.30 -3.73
C ILE A 217 36.06 10.34 -4.66
N GLU A 218 36.26 10.55 -5.95
CA GLU A 218 35.18 10.53 -6.93
C GLU A 218 34.68 9.11 -7.19
N TYR A 219 35.57 8.12 -7.28
CA TYR A 219 35.16 6.71 -7.38
C TYR A 219 34.43 6.23 -6.13
N ALA A 220 34.88 6.65 -4.93
CA ALA A 220 34.18 6.40 -3.68
C ALA A 220 32.83 7.12 -3.66
N ALA A 221 32.76 8.40 -3.99
CA ALA A 221 31.50 9.15 -4.08
C ALA A 221 30.54 8.52 -5.09
N ILE A 222 31.02 8.11 -6.27
CA ILE A 222 30.22 7.42 -7.27
C ILE A 222 29.78 6.05 -6.76
N GLN A 223 30.65 5.26 -6.13
CA GLN A 223 30.29 3.96 -5.55
C GLN A 223 29.37 4.10 -4.34
N THR A 224 29.45 5.19 -3.60
CA THR A 224 28.60 5.51 -2.44
C THR A 224 27.26 6.10 -2.87
N ILE A 225 27.20 6.88 -3.96
CA ILE A 225 25.96 7.21 -4.69
C ILE A 225 25.33 5.92 -5.21
N ARG A 226 26.14 4.99 -5.73
CA ARG A 226 25.69 3.66 -6.19
C ARG A 226 25.16 2.76 -5.08
N THR A 227 25.66 2.90 -3.86
CA THR A 227 25.24 2.10 -2.70
C THR A 227 24.21 2.81 -1.81
N GLY A 228 24.01 4.12 -1.96
CA GLY A 228 23.11 4.93 -1.12
C GLY A 228 21.88 5.49 -1.84
N LEU A 229 21.94 5.74 -3.16
CA LEU A 229 20.80 6.27 -3.93
C LEU A 229 20.18 5.14 -4.77
N ASP A 230 19.49 4.22 -4.09
CA ASP A 230 18.77 3.15 -4.79
C ASP A 230 17.37 3.62 -5.22
N ILE A 231 17.34 4.40 -6.31
CA ILE A 231 16.08 4.78 -6.95
C ILE A 231 15.31 3.53 -7.39
N SER A 232 16.01 2.46 -7.79
CA SER A 232 15.39 1.19 -8.17
C SER A 232 14.62 0.56 -7.01
N GLU A 233 15.17 0.60 -5.80
CA GLU A 233 14.50 0.12 -4.60
C GLU A 233 13.25 0.97 -4.30
N SER A 234 13.36 2.30 -4.36
CA SER A 234 12.18 3.16 -4.13
C SER A 234 11.07 2.95 -5.16
N ILE A 235 11.42 2.68 -6.41
CA ILE A 235 10.49 2.31 -7.48
C ILE A 235 9.84 0.96 -7.15
N THR A 236 10.64 -0.02 -6.76
CA THR A 236 10.17 -1.36 -6.38
C THR A 236 9.17 -1.28 -5.24
N GLN A 237 9.45 -0.48 -4.23
CA GLN A 237 8.53 -0.27 -3.11
C GLN A 237 7.26 0.49 -3.52
N ALA A 238 7.34 1.46 -4.43
CA ALA A 238 6.15 2.11 -4.98
C ALA A 238 5.26 1.10 -5.75
N ILE A 239 5.86 0.19 -6.51
CA ILE A 239 5.15 -0.90 -7.20
C ILE A 239 4.53 -1.87 -6.19
N ASN A 240 5.25 -2.21 -5.11
CA ASN A 240 4.75 -3.03 -4.02
C ASN A 240 3.48 -2.41 -3.40
N VAL A 241 3.47 -1.10 -3.16
CA VAL A 241 2.26 -0.38 -2.71
C VAL A 241 1.13 -0.51 -3.74
N ILE A 242 1.37 -0.24 -5.03
CA ILE A 242 0.32 -0.37 -6.08
C ILE A 242 -0.30 -1.77 -6.09
N SER A 243 0.53 -2.81 -6.00
CA SER A 243 0.08 -4.21 -6.00
C SER A 243 -0.65 -4.60 -4.72
N THR A 244 -0.19 -4.12 -3.56
CA THR A 244 -0.77 -4.41 -2.24
C THR A 244 -2.16 -3.80 -2.11
N PHE A 245 -2.33 -2.54 -2.53
CA PHE A 245 -3.61 -1.86 -2.55
C PHE A 245 -4.51 -2.26 -3.72
N ARG A 246 -4.06 -3.20 -4.58
CA ARG A 246 -4.78 -3.70 -5.76
C ARG A 246 -5.32 -2.57 -6.63
N PHE A 247 -4.54 -1.51 -6.77
CA PHE A 247 -4.98 -0.35 -7.51
C PHE A 247 -5.05 -0.68 -9.00
N GLU A 248 -6.24 -0.55 -9.58
CA GLU A 248 -6.47 -0.65 -11.01
C GLU A 248 -6.94 0.70 -11.55
N ALA A 249 -6.21 1.22 -12.54
CA ALA A 249 -6.58 2.41 -13.28
C ALA A 249 -7.93 2.14 -13.97
N GLN A 250 -8.94 2.91 -13.57
CA GLN A 250 -10.28 2.78 -14.12
C GLN A 250 -10.39 3.61 -15.40
N GLU A 251 -11.10 3.08 -16.41
CA GLU A 251 -11.61 3.91 -17.49
C GLU A 251 -12.46 5.02 -16.88
N SER A 252 -12.23 6.27 -17.30
CA SER A 252 -13.12 7.36 -16.91
C SER A 252 -14.54 6.94 -17.26
N ARG A 253 -15.48 7.07 -16.33
CA ARG A 253 -16.90 6.77 -16.63
C ARG A 253 -17.27 7.51 -17.91
N LYS A 254 -17.81 6.80 -18.90
CA LYS A 254 -18.24 7.40 -20.18
C LYS A 254 -19.14 8.62 -19.94
N ASP A 255 -19.98 8.53 -18.92
CA ASP A 255 -20.86 9.61 -18.45
C ASP A 255 -20.09 10.88 -18.07
N TYR A 256 -18.90 10.77 -17.47
CA TYR A 256 -18.08 11.92 -17.07
C TYR A 256 -17.40 12.59 -18.27
N LEU A 257 -17.01 11.83 -19.30
CA LEU A 257 -16.47 12.37 -20.55
C LEU A 257 -17.58 13.03 -21.39
N GLU A 258 -18.77 12.44 -21.44
CA GLU A 258 -19.93 13.05 -22.08
C GLU A 258 -20.38 14.31 -21.34
N GLU A 259 -20.41 14.29 -20.01
CA GLU A 259 -20.76 15.43 -19.18
C GLU A 259 -19.70 16.53 -19.22
N ALA A 260 -18.41 16.19 -19.16
CA ALA A 260 -17.31 17.13 -19.34
C ALA A 260 -17.32 17.75 -20.75
N ASN A 261 -17.50 16.97 -21.82
CA ASN A 261 -17.61 17.51 -23.18
C ASN A 261 -18.85 18.39 -23.37
N LYS A 262 -19.96 18.05 -22.71
CA LYS A 262 -21.19 18.86 -22.71
C LYS A 262 -20.95 20.23 -22.10
N TYR A 263 -20.25 20.31 -20.97
CA TYR A 263 -19.92 21.58 -20.32
C TYR A 263 -18.72 22.30 -20.94
N TRP A 264 -17.80 21.58 -21.61
CA TRP A 264 -16.61 22.17 -22.23
C TRP A 264 -16.96 23.20 -23.32
N HIS A 265 -18.03 22.94 -24.08
CA HIS A 265 -18.55 23.86 -25.09
C HIS A 265 -19.36 25.06 -24.54
N GLU A 266 -19.70 25.05 -23.24
CA GLU A 266 -20.39 26.18 -22.62
C GLU A 266 -19.42 27.26 -22.10
N TYR A 267 -18.14 26.91 -21.90
CA TYR A 267 -17.13 27.80 -21.32
C TYR A 267 -16.02 28.25 -22.30
N TRP A 268 -15.99 27.70 -23.52
CA TRP A 268 -15.06 28.04 -24.61
C TRP A 268 -15.76 28.01 -25.97
#